data_AF-A0A1X1TW04-F1
#
_entry.id   AF-A0A1X1TW04-F1
#
_cell.length_a   1.000
_cell.length_b   1.000
_cell.length_c   1.000
_cell.angle_alpha   90.00
_cell.angle_beta   90.00
_cell.angle_gamma   90.00
#
_symmetry.space_group_name_H-M   'P 1'
#
loop_
_entity.id
_entity.type
_entity.pdbx_description
1 polymer ?
#
loop_
_entity_poly.entity_id
_entity_poly.type
_entity_poly.pdbx_seq_one_letter_code
_entity_poly.pdbx_strand_id
1 'polypeptide(L)'
;MADHVFETASSETVYTGKIFALRRDEVRMPGGNIAAREVVEHYGAVAVVAMKDDHSIAMVYQYRHTFGRRLWELPAGLLDAAGEAPELGAARELEEEVGLKADIWHVLVDIDTAPGYSDESVRVYLATGLTEIGRPEAHDEEADLTMRWVRIEEAIRLVFSGEIINSIAVSGILAAHAVMTGLAQPRPVDLPWPDKPKVFAARKAASQ
;
A
#
# COMPACT_ATOMS: atom_id res chain seq x y z
N MET A 1 16.78 24.67 3.08
CA MET A 1 16.18 23.90 1.97
C MET A 1 17.22 23.82 0.87
N ALA A 2 17.31 22.71 0.14
CA ALA A 2 18.25 22.58 -0.97
C ALA A 2 17.62 23.16 -2.24
N ASP A 3 18.34 24.02 -2.96
CA ASP A 3 17.82 24.78 -4.10
C ASP A 3 18.01 24.10 -5.48
N HIS A 4 18.69 22.94 -5.50
CA HIS A 4 18.96 22.23 -6.76
C HIS A 4 17.71 21.52 -7.28
N VAL A 5 17.37 21.79 -8.54
CA VAL A 5 16.33 21.05 -9.28
C VAL A 5 16.99 19.88 -10.01
N PHE A 6 16.56 18.66 -9.69
CA PHE A 6 17.01 17.47 -10.40
C PHE A 6 16.27 17.33 -11.72
N GLU A 7 17.00 17.14 -12.81
CA GLU A 7 16.46 16.98 -14.15
C GLU A 7 16.87 15.63 -14.73
N THR A 8 15.92 14.91 -15.33
CA THR A 8 16.19 13.69 -16.10
C THR A 8 16.68 14.08 -17.49
N ALA A 9 17.94 13.77 -17.80
CA ALA A 9 18.57 14.04 -19.10
C ALA A 9 18.18 13.01 -20.17
N SER A 10 18.04 11.75 -19.79
CA SER A 10 17.53 10.67 -20.64
C SER A 10 16.92 9.57 -19.78
N SER A 11 16.05 8.75 -20.39
CA SER A 11 15.36 7.65 -19.73
C SER A 11 15.28 6.47 -20.70
N GLU A 12 15.56 5.26 -20.21
CA GLU A 12 15.39 4.01 -20.96
C GLU A 12 14.60 2.98 -20.15
N THR A 13 13.82 2.14 -20.85
CA THR A 13 13.14 1.00 -20.22
C THR A 13 14.01 -0.24 -20.35
N VAL A 14 14.46 -0.77 -19.22
CA VAL A 14 15.33 -1.95 -19.16
C VAL A 14 14.51 -3.25 -19.18
N TYR A 15 13.36 -3.26 -18.51
CA TYR A 15 12.49 -4.43 -18.40
C TYR A 15 11.03 -4.02 -18.23
N THR A 16 10.09 -4.82 -18.75
CA THR A 16 8.65 -4.68 -18.49
C THR A 16 8.06 -6.05 -18.14
N GLY A 17 7.45 -6.14 -16.97
CA GLY A 17 6.84 -7.36 -16.45
C GLY A 17 5.32 -7.26 -16.26
N LYS A 18 4.76 -8.21 -15.50
CA LYS A 18 3.33 -8.24 -15.17
C LYS A 18 2.94 -7.13 -14.19
N ILE A 19 3.74 -6.96 -13.13
CA ILE A 19 3.41 -6.11 -11.96
C ILE A 19 4.34 -4.88 -11.80
N PHE A 20 5.47 -4.83 -12.52
CA PHE A 20 6.36 -3.67 -12.54
C PHE A 20 7.12 -3.52 -13.87
N ALA A 21 7.74 -2.36 -14.08
CA ALA A 21 8.78 -2.14 -15.09
C ALA A 21 10.06 -1.61 -14.43
N LEU A 22 11.22 -1.88 -15.03
CA LEU A 22 12.50 -1.29 -14.62
C LEU A 22 12.88 -0.20 -15.62
N ARG A 23 12.98 1.03 -15.14
CA ARG A 23 13.45 2.19 -15.89
C ARG A 23 14.83 2.61 -15.38
N ARG A 24 15.70 3.08 -16.28
CA ARG A 24 16.97 3.71 -15.94
C ARG A 24 16.99 5.14 -16.46
N ASP A 25 17.19 6.09 -15.54
CA ASP A 25 17.23 7.52 -15.78
C ASP A 25 18.66 8.03 -15.61
N GLU A 26 19.14 8.87 -16.52
CA GLU A 26 20.37 9.65 -16.36
C GLU A 26 20.00 11.03 -15.79
N VAL A 27 20.37 11.30 -14.53
CA VAL A 27 19.90 12.48 -13.77
C VAL A 27 21.01 13.50 -13.57
N ARG A 28 20.73 14.78 -13.83
CA ARG A 28 21.64 15.91 -13.58
C ARG A 28 21.72 16.22 -12.09
N MET A 29 22.89 16.00 -11.51
CA MET A 29 23.18 16.18 -10.10
C MET A 29 23.63 17.62 -9.79
N PRO A 30 23.61 18.03 -8.50
CA PRO A 30 24.25 19.27 -8.08
C PRO A 30 25.73 19.28 -8.51
N GLY A 31 26.17 20.35 -9.17
CA GLY A 31 27.51 20.43 -9.74
C GLY A 31 27.61 19.97 -11.20
N GLY A 32 26.51 19.53 -11.82
CA GLY A 32 26.39 19.33 -13.26
C GLY A 32 26.84 17.96 -13.78
N ASN A 33 27.35 17.08 -12.91
CA ASN A 33 27.61 15.69 -13.29
C ASN A 33 26.29 14.93 -13.50
N ILE A 34 26.35 13.88 -14.31
CA ILE A 34 25.22 12.98 -14.58
C ILE A 34 25.45 11.70 -13.79
N ALA A 35 24.40 11.18 -13.16
CA ALA A 35 24.43 9.85 -12.55
C ALA A 35 23.16 9.06 -12.87
N ALA A 36 23.35 7.75 -13.07
CA ALA A 36 22.25 6.82 -13.29
C ALA A 36 21.39 6.62 -12.03
N ARG A 37 20.09 6.50 -12.24
CA ARG A 37 19.09 6.09 -11.24
C ARG A 37 18.21 5.01 -11.85
N GLU A 38 18.09 3.90 -11.15
CA GLU A 38 17.18 2.82 -11.51
C GLU A 38 15.88 2.99 -10.73
N VAL A 39 14.75 2.87 -11.43
CA VAL A 39 13.41 3.04 -10.88
C VAL A 39 12.58 1.81 -11.25
N VAL A 40 12.08 1.13 -10.24
CA VAL A 40 11.02 0.13 -10.35
C VAL A 40 9.70 0.90 -10.38
N GLU A 41 9.08 0.93 -11.56
CA GLU A 41 7.76 1.51 -11.76
C GLU A 41 6.71 0.47 -11.30
N HIS A 42 5.84 0.84 -10.38
CA HIS A 42 4.83 -0.02 -9.78
C HIS A 42 3.41 0.55 -9.95
N TYR A 43 2.37 -0.27 -9.78
CA TYR A 43 0.98 0.20 -9.82
C TYR A 43 0.63 1.12 -8.64
N GLY A 44 1.35 0.98 -7.53
CA GLY A 44 0.87 1.42 -6.22
C GLY A 44 -0.20 0.48 -5.67
N ALA A 45 -0.55 0.68 -4.41
CA ALA A 45 -1.49 -0.18 -3.72
C ALA A 45 -2.34 0.60 -2.72
N VAL A 46 -3.40 -0.05 -2.26
CA VAL A 46 -4.21 0.41 -1.13
C VAL A 46 -4.22 -0.66 -0.05
N ALA A 47 -4.38 -0.24 1.19
CA ALA A 47 -4.54 -1.14 2.32
C ALA A 47 -5.60 -0.61 3.29
N VAL A 48 -6.14 -1.48 4.13
CA VAL A 48 -7.27 -1.14 5.01
C VAL A 48 -7.00 -1.57 6.43
N VAL A 49 -7.00 -0.60 7.34
CA VAL A 49 -7.22 -0.86 8.77
C VAL A 49 -8.73 -0.94 9.00
N ALA A 50 -9.29 -2.14 8.87
CA ALA A 50 -10.69 -2.39 9.19
C ALA A 50 -10.84 -2.61 10.70
N MET A 51 -11.45 -1.65 11.40
CA MET A 51 -11.51 -1.61 12.86
C MET A 51 -12.92 -1.82 13.40
N LYS A 52 -13.06 -2.75 14.36
CA LYS A 52 -14.28 -2.97 15.13
C LYS A 52 -14.43 -1.98 16.28
N ASP A 53 -15.64 -1.91 16.85
CA ASP A 53 -15.94 -1.07 18.02
C ASP A 53 -15.10 -1.44 19.25
N ASP A 54 -14.66 -2.70 19.37
CA ASP A 54 -13.76 -3.15 20.43
C ASP A 54 -12.28 -2.85 20.14
N HIS A 55 -11.98 -2.20 19.01
CA HIS A 55 -10.64 -1.80 18.55
C HIS A 55 -9.79 -2.99 18.09
N SER A 56 -10.43 -4.11 17.76
CA SER A 56 -9.80 -5.19 16.99
C SER A 56 -9.72 -4.82 15.51
N ILE A 57 -8.57 -5.10 14.88
CA ILE A 57 -8.33 -4.87 13.45
C ILE A 57 -8.25 -6.19 12.69
N ALA A 58 -8.68 -6.19 11.44
CA ALA A 58 -8.50 -7.33 10.55
C ALA A 58 -7.04 -7.42 10.08
N MET A 59 -6.44 -8.59 10.25
CA MET A 59 -5.09 -8.91 9.77
C MET A 59 -5.15 -10.18 8.92
N VAL A 60 -4.36 -10.24 7.86
CA VAL A 60 -4.21 -11.42 7.00
C VAL A 60 -2.82 -12.03 7.16
N TYR A 61 -2.71 -13.35 6.98
CA TYR A 61 -1.46 -14.09 7.06
C TYR A 61 -1.07 -14.60 5.67
N GLN A 62 -0.36 -13.76 4.93
CA GLN A 62 -0.09 -13.95 3.50
C GLN A 62 1.30 -14.51 3.26
N TYR A 63 1.42 -15.50 2.37
CA TYR A 63 2.73 -15.98 1.92
C TYR A 63 3.39 -14.94 1.03
N ARG A 64 4.63 -14.56 1.33
CA ARG A 64 5.43 -13.66 0.49
C ARG A 64 6.63 -14.41 -0.05
N HIS A 65 6.60 -14.74 -1.33
CA HIS A 65 7.65 -15.50 -2.00
C HIS A 65 9.04 -14.86 -1.84
N THR A 66 9.13 -13.52 -1.87
CA THR A 66 10.36 -12.75 -1.68
C THR A 66 11.09 -13.04 -0.36
N PHE A 67 10.37 -13.50 0.67
CA PHE A 67 10.93 -13.89 1.97
C PHE A 67 10.78 -15.38 2.28
N GLY A 68 10.15 -16.15 1.39
CA GLY A 68 9.92 -17.59 1.56
C GLY A 68 9.07 -17.97 2.79
N ARG A 69 8.30 -17.03 3.36
CA ARG A 69 7.50 -17.23 4.58
C ARG A 69 6.23 -16.40 4.55
N ARG A 70 5.33 -16.66 5.50
CA ARG A 70 4.12 -15.85 5.71
C ARG A 70 4.40 -14.62 6.56
N LEU A 71 3.73 -13.52 6.23
CA LEU A 71 3.75 -12.26 6.97
C LEU A 71 2.34 -11.94 7.46
N TRP A 72 2.25 -11.31 8.63
CA TRP A 72 1.03 -10.64 9.07
C TRP A 72 0.95 -9.28 8.38
N GLU A 73 -0.13 -9.07 7.62
CA GLU A 73 -0.36 -7.87 6.82
C GLU A 73 -1.77 -7.32 7.05
N LEU A 74 -1.99 -6.07 6.66
CA LEU A 74 -3.34 -5.52 6.52
C LEU A 74 -3.95 -6.02 5.22
N PRO A 75 -5.29 -6.13 5.12
CA PRO A 75 -5.95 -6.34 3.84
C PRO A 75 -5.51 -5.28 2.83
N ALA A 76 -5.05 -5.70 1.66
CA ALA A 76 -4.40 -4.81 0.70
C ALA A 76 -4.38 -5.37 -0.73
N GLY A 77 -4.38 -4.47 -1.72
CA GLY A 77 -4.26 -4.86 -3.11
C GLY A 77 -3.79 -3.75 -4.04
N LEU A 78 -3.47 -4.15 -5.27
CA LEU A 78 -2.86 -3.28 -6.29
C LEU A 78 -3.91 -2.37 -6.94
N LEU A 79 -3.45 -1.22 -7.43
CA LEU A 79 -4.26 -0.32 -8.27
C LEU A 79 -4.10 -0.64 -9.76
N ASP A 80 -4.30 -1.90 -10.14
CA ASP A 80 -4.11 -2.37 -11.52
C ASP A 80 -5.35 -2.18 -12.42
N ALA A 81 -6.51 -1.87 -11.83
CA ALA A 81 -7.70 -1.44 -12.55
C ALA A 81 -7.59 0.03 -13.01
N ALA A 82 -7.47 0.21 -14.34
CA ALA A 82 -7.29 1.54 -14.93
C ALA A 82 -8.45 2.50 -14.60
N GLY A 83 -8.12 3.63 -13.96
CA GLY A 83 -9.08 4.68 -13.64
C GLY A 83 -9.94 4.42 -12.41
N GLU A 84 -9.73 3.31 -11.69
CA GLU A 84 -10.42 3.05 -10.43
C GLU A 84 -10.01 4.07 -9.35
N ALA A 85 -11.00 4.57 -8.62
CA ALA A 85 -10.77 5.44 -7.47
C ALA A 85 -10.17 4.59 -6.33
N PRO A 86 -9.07 5.01 -5.68
CA PRO A 86 -8.37 4.14 -4.72
C PRO A 86 -9.24 3.62 -3.57
N GLU A 87 -10.23 4.40 -3.12
CA GLU A 87 -11.18 3.99 -2.09
C GLU A 87 -12.11 2.86 -2.56
N LEU A 88 -12.43 2.78 -3.85
CA LEU A 88 -13.21 1.68 -4.43
C LEU A 88 -12.37 0.41 -4.51
N GLY A 89 -11.11 0.54 -4.93
CA GLY A 89 -10.15 -0.57 -4.88
C GLY A 89 -9.99 -1.10 -3.45
N ALA A 90 -9.85 -0.19 -2.47
CA ALA A 90 -9.72 -0.59 -1.06
C ALA A 90 -10.95 -1.31 -0.52
N ALA A 91 -12.16 -0.89 -0.93
CA ALA A 91 -13.40 -1.56 -0.57
C ALA A 91 -13.53 -2.95 -1.21
N ARG A 92 -13.12 -3.09 -2.48
CA ARG A 92 -13.10 -4.38 -3.19
C ARG A 92 -12.14 -5.36 -2.51
N GLU A 93 -10.92 -4.95 -2.22
CA GLU A 93 -9.91 -5.81 -1.56
C GLU A 93 -10.36 -6.22 -0.15
N LEU A 94 -11.03 -5.32 0.58
CA LEU A 94 -11.59 -5.65 1.89
C LEU A 94 -12.67 -6.75 1.81
N GLU A 95 -13.47 -6.74 0.74
CA GLU A 95 -14.46 -7.79 0.48
C GLU A 95 -13.78 -9.11 0.07
N GLU A 96 -12.85 -9.05 -0.89
CA GLU A 96 -12.20 -10.24 -1.47
C GLU A 96 -11.32 -10.99 -0.45
N GLU A 97 -10.48 -10.26 0.29
CA GLU A 97 -9.52 -10.89 1.20
C GLU A 97 -10.13 -11.30 2.55
N VAL A 98 -11.09 -10.53 3.08
CA VAL A 98 -11.60 -10.73 4.45
C VAL A 98 -13.12 -10.76 4.57
N GLY A 99 -13.87 -10.57 3.48
CA GLY A 99 -15.33 -10.74 3.45
C GLY A 99 -16.08 -9.66 4.24
N LEU A 100 -15.54 -8.45 4.28
CA LEU A 100 -16.07 -7.34 5.05
C LEU A 100 -16.50 -6.19 4.14
N LYS A 101 -17.58 -5.54 4.54
CA LYS A 101 -17.98 -4.21 4.08
C LYS A 101 -17.83 -3.21 5.20
N ALA A 102 -17.51 -1.96 4.88
CA ALA A 102 -17.48 -0.86 5.84
C ALA A 102 -18.33 0.32 5.37
N ASP A 103 -19.02 0.97 6.30
CA ASP A 103 -19.87 2.13 6.03
C ASP A 103 -19.12 3.46 6.08
N ILE A 104 -18.02 3.53 6.84
CA ILE A 104 -17.28 4.76 7.10
C ILE A 104 -15.83 4.55 6.67
N TRP A 105 -15.33 5.45 5.82
CA TRP A 105 -13.98 5.40 5.26
C TRP A 105 -13.28 6.73 5.45
N HIS A 106 -12.00 6.67 5.84
CA HIS A 106 -11.11 7.81 5.91
C HIS A 106 -9.71 7.44 5.42
N VAL A 107 -8.96 8.41 4.89
CA VAL A 107 -7.53 8.23 4.67
C VAL A 107 -6.83 8.23 6.02
N LEU A 108 -6.06 7.18 6.32
CA LEU A 108 -5.30 7.08 7.55
C LEU A 108 -3.88 7.63 7.33
N VAL A 109 -3.10 6.97 6.47
CA VAL A 109 -1.69 7.32 6.22
C VAL A 109 -1.31 6.97 4.78
N ASP A 110 -0.46 7.78 4.17
CA ASP A 110 0.16 7.50 2.87
C ASP A 110 1.64 7.20 3.12
N ILE A 111 2.19 6.18 2.46
CA ILE A 111 3.60 5.80 2.60
C ILE A 111 4.24 5.49 1.25
N ASP A 112 5.51 5.87 1.10
CA ASP A 112 6.35 5.42 -0.01
C ASP A 112 7.22 4.27 0.49
N THR A 113 7.05 3.09 -0.09
CA THR A 113 7.52 1.83 0.51
C THR A 113 9.02 1.63 0.36
N ALA A 114 9.58 2.03 -0.79
CA ALA A 114 11.00 1.89 -1.10
C ALA A 114 11.55 3.09 -1.90
N PRO A 115 11.62 4.30 -1.30
CA PRO A 115 11.97 5.54 -2.01
C PRO A 115 13.36 5.55 -2.67
N GLY A 116 14.23 4.60 -2.29
CA GLY A 116 15.56 4.47 -2.88
C GLY A 116 15.56 3.94 -4.31
N TYR A 117 14.51 3.23 -4.73
CA TYR A 117 14.49 2.58 -6.05
C TYR A 117 13.10 2.34 -6.64
N SER A 118 11.99 2.52 -5.91
CA SER A 118 10.63 2.27 -6.40
C SER A 118 9.82 3.55 -6.36
N ASP A 119 8.92 3.73 -7.33
CA ASP A 119 7.87 4.75 -7.24
C ASP A 119 6.61 4.22 -6.52
N GLU A 120 6.66 3.02 -5.94
CA GLU A 120 5.55 2.46 -5.17
C GLU A 120 5.21 3.34 -3.96
N SER A 121 3.98 3.85 -4.00
CA SER A 121 3.30 4.48 -2.87
C SER A 121 2.06 3.67 -2.51
N VAL A 122 1.68 3.69 -1.24
CA VAL A 122 0.51 2.98 -0.69
C VAL A 122 -0.33 3.92 0.16
N ARG A 123 -1.63 3.97 -0.13
CA ARG A 123 -2.62 4.66 0.71
C ARG A 123 -3.31 3.68 1.63
N VAL A 124 -3.19 3.89 2.93
CA VAL A 124 -3.87 3.11 3.96
C VAL A 124 -5.13 3.85 4.40
N TYR A 125 -6.26 3.15 4.38
CA TYR A 125 -7.55 3.64 4.86
C TYR A 125 -7.87 3.15 6.26
N LEU A 126 -8.62 3.95 7.02
CA LEU A 126 -9.33 3.51 8.22
C LEU A 126 -10.78 3.26 7.84
N ALA A 127 -11.24 2.02 8.02
CA ALA A 127 -12.60 1.58 7.72
C ALA A 127 -13.31 1.13 9.00
N THR A 128 -14.49 1.69 9.28
CA THR A 128 -15.30 1.41 10.48
C THR A 128 -16.78 1.23 10.11
N GLY A 129 -17.60 0.74 11.05
CA GLY A 129 -18.98 0.35 10.73
C GLY A 129 -18.99 -0.92 9.87
N LEU A 130 -18.35 -1.97 10.37
CA LEU A 130 -18.06 -3.19 9.61
C LEU A 130 -19.26 -4.15 9.61
N THR A 131 -19.52 -4.76 8.45
CA THR A 131 -20.50 -5.83 8.27
C THR A 131 -19.83 -7.02 7.59
N GLU A 132 -20.03 -8.23 8.11
CA GLU A 132 -19.59 -9.47 7.47
C GLU A 132 -20.55 -9.80 6.32
N ILE A 133 -20.01 -9.90 5.11
CA ILE A 133 -20.76 -10.20 3.88
C ILE A 133 -20.36 -11.54 3.23
N GLY A 134 -19.35 -12.21 3.81
CA GLY A 134 -18.77 -13.44 3.27
C GLY A 134 -17.69 -13.13 2.24
N ARG A 135 -16.82 -14.11 1.99
CA ARG A 135 -15.75 -14.00 0.99
C ARG A 135 -16.20 -14.59 -0.35
N PRO A 136 -15.91 -13.94 -1.49
CA PRO A 136 -16.02 -14.58 -2.79
C PRO A 136 -15.04 -15.76 -2.90
N GLU A 137 -15.20 -16.59 -3.95
CA GLU A 137 -14.27 -17.68 -4.22
C GLU A 137 -12.89 -17.10 -4.57
N ALA A 138 -11.87 -17.41 -3.75
CA ALA A 138 -10.51 -16.91 -3.92
C ALA A 138 -9.66 -17.87 -4.77
N HIS A 139 -8.66 -17.33 -5.46
CA HIS A 139 -7.76 -18.09 -6.33
C HIS A 139 -6.27 -17.85 -5.96
N ASP A 140 -5.37 -18.71 -6.48
CA ASP A 140 -3.92 -18.57 -6.32
C ASP A 140 -3.44 -18.37 -4.87
N GLU A 141 -2.63 -17.33 -4.60
CA GLU A 141 -2.06 -17.05 -3.27
C GLU A 141 -3.15 -16.66 -2.25
N GLU A 142 -4.30 -16.16 -2.70
CA GLU A 142 -5.41 -15.76 -1.84
C GLU A 142 -6.25 -16.95 -1.34
N ALA A 143 -6.17 -18.10 -2.02
CA ALA A 143 -6.87 -19.32 -1.62
C ALA A 143 -6.36 -19.88 -0.28
N ASP A 144 -5.12 -19.57 0.12
CA ASP A 144 -4.51 -19.95 1.40
C ASP A 144 -4.49 -18.78 2.41
N LEU A 145 -5.09 -17.64 2.06
CA LEU A 145 -5.10 -16.44 2.88
C LEU A 145 -5.96 -16.64 4.13
N THR A 146 -5.31 -16.64 5.29
CA THR A 146 -5.97 -16.75 6.60
C THR A 146 -6.14 -15.37 7.21
N MET A 147 -7.31 -15.10 7.80
CA MET A 147 -7.62 -13.84 8.47
C MET A 147 -7.78 -14.03 9.98
N ARG A 148 -7.35 -13.04 10.77
CA ARG A 148 -7.53 -12.99 12.23
C ARG A 148 -7.88 -11.58 12.69
N TRP A 149 -8.78 -11.49 13.67
CA TRP A 149 -8.98 -10.28 14.46
C TRP A 149 -7.89 -10.14 15.52
N VAL A 150 -7.23 -8.99 15.54
CA VAL A 150 -6.15 -8.69 16.49
C VAL A 150 -6.46 -7.37 17.18
N ARG A 151 -6.44 -7.35 18.52
CA ARG A 151 -6.57 -6.08 19.26
C ARG A 151 -5.44 -5.15 18.84
N ILE A 152 -5.72 -3.87 18.59
CA ILE A 152 -4.69 -2.94 18.13
C ILE A 152 -3.51 -2.82 19.11
N GLU A 153 -3.74 -2.92 20.43
CA GLU A 153 -2.63 -2.91 21.40
C GLU A 153 -1.78 -4.19 21.34
N GLU A 154 -2.37 -5.34 20.96
CA GLU A 154 -1.61 -6.57 20.67
C GLU A 154 -0.81 -6.40 19.37
N ALA A 155 -1.42 -5.85 18.32
CA ALA A 155 -0.76 -5.60 17.04
C ALA A 155 0.48 -4.70 17.22
N ILE A 156 0.40 -3.65 18.05
CA ILE A 156 1.54 -2.80 18.39
C ILE A 156 2.66 -3.59 19.07
N ARG A 157 2.31 -4.45 20.04
CA ARG A 157 3.32 -5.31 20.69
C ARG A 157 4.03 -6.17 19.65
N LEU A 158 3.28 -6.82 18.76
CA LEU A 158 3.81 -7.66 17.68
C LEU A 158 4.67 -6.87 16.67
N VAL A 159 4.39 -5.58 16.44
CA VAL A 159 5.27 -4.69 15.67
C VAL A 159 6.61 -4.51 16.39
N PHE A 160 6.59 -4.20 17.69
CA PHE A 160 7.82 -3.94 18.45
C PHE A 160 8.64 -5.19 18.78
N SER A 161 8.03 -6.38 18.83
CA SER A 161 8.76 -7.65 18.96
C SER A 161 9.19 -8.24 17.61
N GLY A 162 8.71 -7.69 16.49
CA GLY A 162 9.15 -8.07 15.15
C GLY A 162 8.39 -9.25 14.54
N GLU A 163 7.24 -9.64 15.07
CA GLU A 163 6.35 -10.59 14.40
C GLU A 163 5.54 -9.93 13.27
N ILE A 164 5.25 -8.63 13.38
CA ILE A 164 4.70 -7.81 12.28
C ILE A 164 5.82 -6.92 11.74
N ILE A 165 6.25 -7.20 10.51
CA ILE A 165 7.38 -6.51 9.85
C ILE A 165 6.97 -5.83 8.53
N ASN A 166 5.84 -6.23 7.92
CA ASN A 166 5.37 -5.60 6.69
C ASN A 166 5.19 -4.08 6.91
N SER A 167 5.84 -3.25 6.10
CA SER A 167 5.93 -1.79 6.32
C SER A 167 4.56 -1.09 6.23
N ILE A 168 3.67 -1.60 5.37
CA ILE A 168 2.29 -1.11 5.24
C ILE A 168 1.52 -1.41 6.53
N ALA A 169 1.62 -2.64 7.04
CA ALA A 169 0.98 -3.03 8.29
C ALA A 169 1.52 -2.24 9.48
N VAL A 170 2.84 -2.14 9.63
CA VAL A 170 3.49 -1.33 10.68
C VAL A 170 2.96 0.11 10.67
N SER A 171 2.94 0.73 9.49
CA SER A 171 2.49 2.13 9.33
C SER A 171 1.02 2.29 9.66
N GLY A 172 0.15 1.43 9.14
CA GLY A 172 -1.29 1.47 9.39
C GLY A 172 -1.64 1.22 10.85
N ILE A 173 -1.03 0.22 11.49
CA ILE A 173 -1.25 -0.11 12.92
C ILE A 173 -0.88 1.06 13.82
N LEU A 174 0.32 1.63 13.65
CA LEU A 174 0.79 2.72 14.48
C LEU A 174 -0.03 4.01 14.25
N ALA A 175 -0.41 4.30 13.00
CA ALA A 175 -1.26 5.44 12.67
C ALA A 175 -2.67 5.29 13.26
N ALA A 176 -3.27 4.10 13.15
CA ALA A 176 -4.58 3.81 13.72
C ALA A 176 -4.59 3.93 15.24
N HIS A 177 -3.51 3.51 15.90
CA HIS A 177 -3.36 3.70 17.34
C HIS A 177 -3.24 5.18 17.74
N ALA A 178 -2.52 5.98 16.96
CA ALA A 178 -2.44 7.43 17.18
C ALA A 178 -3.82 8.10 17.04
N VAL A 179 -4.65 7.65 16.10
CA VAL A 179 -6.04 8.11 15.98
C VAL A 179 -6.88 7.67 17.18
N MET A 180 -6.83 6.38 17.53
CA MET A 180 -7.59 5.81 18.64
C MET A 180 -7.30 6.49 19.98
N THR A 181 -6.03 6.84 20.24
CA THR A 181 -5.59 7.51 21.47
C THR A 181 -5.79 9.03 21.44
N GLY A 182 -6.34 9.59 20.36
CA GLY A 182 -6.60 11.02 20.22
C GLY A 182 -5.36 11.88 19.91
N LEU A 183 -4.22 11.25 19.59
CA LEU A 183 -3.00 11.96 19.20
C LEU A 183 -3.10 12.57 17.78
N ALA A 184 -3.85 11.91 16.89
CA ALA A 184 -4.06 12.33 15.51
C ALA A 184 -5.54 12.17 15.10
N GLN A 185 -5.89 12.68 13.93
CA GLN A 185 -7.21 12.50 13.32
C GLN A 185 -7.05 11.86 11.94
N PRO A 186 -7.97 10.98 11.53
CA PRO A 186 -7.99 10.49 10.16
C PRO A 186 -8.43 11.62 9.21
N ARG A 187 -8.13 11.47 7.92
CA ARG A 187 -8.30 12.52 6.91
C ARG A 187 -9.45 12.17 5.94
N PRO A 188 -10.10 13.18 5.32
CA PRO A 188 -11.12 12.95 4.30
C PRO A 188 -10.62 12.09 3.12
N VAL A 189 -11.53 11.32 2.50
CA VAL A 189 -11.21 10.41 1.37
C VAL A 189 -10.74 11.12 0.11
N ASP A 190 -11.17 12.36 -0.10
CA ASP A 190 -10.85 13.21 -1.25
C ASP A 190 -9.49 13.92 -1.13
N LEU A 191 -8.75 13.68 -0.04
CA LEU A 191 -7.44 14.28 0.16
C LEU A 191 -6.48 13.88 -0.98
N PRO A 192 -5.74 14.82 -1.59
CA PRO A 192 -4.72 14.51 -2.58
C PRO A 192 -3.75 13.43 -2.09
N TRP A 193 -3.38 12.52 -3.00
CA TRP A 193 -2.31 11.56 -2.80
C TRP A 193 -1.09 12.04 -3.60
N PRO A 194 -0.10 12.68 -2.97
CA PRO A 194 0.98 13.36 -3.68
C PRO A 194 1.75 12.42 -4.62
N ASP A 195 2.13 11.26 -4.11
CA ASP A 195 2.99 10.29 -4.78
C ASP A 195 2.22 9.08 -5.34
N LYS A 196 0.90 9.22 -5.60
CA LYS A 196 0.12 8.16 -6.25
C LYS A 196 0.82 7.74 -7.55
N PRO A 197 1.22 6.45 -7.72
CA PRO A 197 1.98 6.03 -8.88
C PRO A 197 1.16 6.12 -10.15
N LYS A 198 1.80 6.50 -11.25
CA LYS A 198 1.13 6.71 -12.55
C LYS A 198 1.90 6.12 -13.72
N VAL A 199 3.22 5.95 -13.59
CA VAL A 199 4.08 5.65 -14.73
C VAL A 199 3.82 4.24 -15.26
N PHE A 200 3.76 3.23 -14.37
CA PHE A 200 3.56 1.85 -14.80
C PHE A 200 2.17 1.63 -15.42
N ALA A 201 1.12 2.18 -14.82
CA ALA A 201 -0.24 2.10 -15.37
C ALA A 201 -0.33 2.74 -16.77
N ALA A 202 0.28 3.92 -16.96
CA ALA A 202 0.34 4.58 -18.27
C ALA A 202 1.10 3.73 -19.31
N ARG A 203 2.21 3.09 -18.91
CA ARG A 203 2.97 2.17 -19.77
C ARG A 203 2.14 0.96 -20.20
N LYS A 204 1.40 0.36 -19.27
CA LYS A 204 0.53 -0.79 -19.55
C LYS A 204 -0.60 -0.41 -20.50
N ALA A 205 -1.21 0.75 -20.32
CA ALA A 205 -2.23 1.28 -21.23
C ALA A 205 -1.68 1.55 -22.65
N ALA A 206 -0.43 2.01 -22.77
CA ALA A 206 0.21 2.24 -24.07
C ALA A 206 0.65 0.95 -24.79
N SER A 207 0.65 -0.19 -24.09
CA SER A 207 1.06 -1.49 -24.62
C SER A 207 -0.13 -2.39 -25.03
N GLN A 208 -1.36 -1.89 -24.87
CA GLN A 208 -2.62 -2.55 -25.29
C GLN A 208 -3.12 -1.92 -26.59
#